data_AF-A0A7C8YY77-F1
#
_entry.id   AF-A0A7C8YY77-F1
#
_cell.length_a   1.000
_cell.length_b   1.000
_cell.length_c   1.000
_cell.angle_alpha   90.00
_cell.angle_beta   90.00
_cell.angle_gamma   90.00
#
_symmetry.space_group_name_H-M   'P 1'
#
loop_
_entity.id
_entity.type
_entity.pdbx_description
1 polymer ?
#
loop_
_entity_poly.entity_id
_entity_poly.type
_entity_poly.pdbx_seq_one_letter_code
_entity_poly.pdbx_strand_id
1 'polypeptide(L)'
;SCVQLVKHVRDGCPNLEFSGLMTIGMPDYSSTPENFKMLSNCRLAVCKALGFAEEQCELSMGMSGDFELAIEMGSTNVRIGSTIFGPREYPKKQEANSQ
;
A
#
# COMPACT_ATOMS: atom_id res chain seq x y z
N SER A 1 11.61 -9.17 -8.82
CA SER A 1 11.27 -9.30 -7.39
C SER A 1 11.22 -7.92 -6.74
N CYS A 2 10.58 -7.76 -5.58
CA CYS A 2 10.52 -6.49 -4.85
C CYS A 2 11.93 -5.89 -4.61
N VAL A 3 12.90 -6.72 -4.21
CA VAL A 3 14.29 -6.32 -3.99
C VAL A 3 14.94 -5.67 -5.22
N GLN A 4 14.77 -6.27 -6.41
CA GLN A 4 15.38 -5.75 -7.64
C GLN A 4 14.77 -4.39 -8.02
N LEU A 5 13.48 -4.21 -7.81
CA LEU A 5 12.81 -2.93 -8.07
C LEU A 5 13.31 -1.84 -7.11
N VAL A 6 13.36 -2.12 -5.80
CA VAL A 6 13.87 -1.15 -4.81
C VAL A 6 15.32 -0.80 -5.10
N LYS A 7 16.15 -1.79 -5.44
CA LYS A 7 17.54 -1.56 -5.84
C LYS A 7 17.63 -0.64 -7.06
N HIS A 8 16.79 -0.86 -8.07
CA HIS A 8 16.76 0.00 -9.26
C HIS A 8 16.38 1.44 -8.92
N VAL A 9 15.37 1.65 -8.07
CA VAL A 9 14.98 3.00 -7.63
C VAL A 9 16.12 3.66 -6.87
N ARG A 10 16.70 2.98 -5.87
CA ARG A 10 17.78 3.51 -5.03
C ARG A 10 19.04 3.85 -5.82
N ASP A 11 19.46 2.98 -6.73
CA ASP A 11 20.76 3.09 -7.41
C ASP A 11 20.65 3.84 -8.76
N GLY A 12 19.47 3.85 -9.38
CA GLY A 12 19.26 4.34 -10.75
C GLY A 12 18.39 5.60 -10.88
N CYS A 13 17.71 6.03 -9.82
CA CYS A 13 16.81 7.18 -9.86
C CYS A 13 17.29 8.29 -8.90
N PRO A 14 18.14 9.23 -9.34
CA PRO A 14 18.79 10.22 -8.46
C PRO A 14 17.83 11.22 -7.81
N ASN A 15 16.62 11.36 -8.34
CA ASN A 15 15.59 12.27 -7.82
C ASN A 15 14.51 11.54 -7.02
N LEU A 16 14.68 10.25 -6.73
CA LEU A 16 13.74 9.46 -5.95
C LEU A 16 14.41 8.95 -4.68
N GLU A 17 13.71 9.08 -3.57
CA GLU A 17 14.09 8.45 -2.30
C GLU A 17 13.14 7.28 -2.06
N PHE A 18 13.70 6.10 -1.81
CA PHE A 18 12.89 4.95 -1.42
C PHE A 18 12.52 5.06 0.05
N SER A 19 11.23 5.20 0.35
CA SER A 19 10.72 5.31 1.73
C SER A 19 10.02 4.05 2.25
N GLY A 20 9.55 3.16 1.36
CA GLY A 20 8.80 1.99 1.79
C GLY A 20 8.01 1.28 0.70
N LEU A 21 7.14 0.37 1.13
CA LEU A 21 6.30 -0.44 0.28
C LEU A 21 4.83 -0.13 0.52
N MET A 22 4.02 -0.32 -0.53
CA MET A 22 2.59 -0.04 -0.49
C MET A 22 1.81 -1.22 -1.08
N THR A 23 0.67 -1.53 -0.46
CA THR A 23 -0.32 -2.41 -1.08
C THR A 23 -1.74 -1.87 -0.91
N ILE A 24 -2.58 -2.20 -1.87
CA ILE A 24 -4.03 -2.15 -1.76
C ILE A 24 -4.46 -3.60 -1.60
N GLY A 25 -5.24 -3.88 -0.55
CA GLY A 25 -5.72 -5.25 -0.33
C GLY A 25 -6.83 -5.63 -1.31
N MET A 26 -7.69 -6.57 -0.92
CA MET A 26 -8.65 -7.15 -1.86
C MET A 26 -9.61 -6.08 -2.43
N PRO A 27 -10.07 -6.20 -3.70
CA PRO A 27 -10.90 -5.17 -4.34
C PRO A 27 -12.23 -4.89 -3.63
N ASP A 28 -12.73 -5.87 -2.90
CA ASP A 28 -13.93 -5.79 -2.06
C ASP A 28 -13.63 -5.26 -0.65
N TYR A 29 -12.39 -4.87 -0.39
CA TYR A 29 -11.89 -4.39 0.90
C TYR A 29 -11.98 -5.42 2.03
N SER A 30 -12.13 -6.71 1.69
CA SER A 30 -12.12 -7.83 2.65
C SER A 30 -10.71 -8.34 2.97
N SER A 31 -9.69 -7.50 2.71
CA SER A 31 -8.28 -7.82 2.83
C SER A 31 -8.01 -8.70 4.04
N THR A 32 -7.47 -9.89 3.79
CA THR A 32 -7.15 -10.81 4.87
C THR A 32 -5.73 -10.55 5.37
N PRO A 33 -5.35 -11.10 6.54
CA PRO A 33 -3.99 -10.98 7.04
C PRO A 33 -2.91 -11.38 6.02
N GLU A 34 -3.22 -12.28 5.08
CA GLU A 34 -2.30 -12.77 4.04
C GLU A 34 -1.79 -11.66 3.12
N ASN A 35 -2.64 -10.69 2.74
CA ASN A 35 -2.21 -9.57 1.90
C ASN A 35 -1.17 -8.70 2.62
N PHE A 36 -1.40 -8.41 3.91
CA PHE A 36 -0.50 -7.62 4.73
C PHE A 36 0.79 -8.39 5.06
N LYS A 37 0.68 -9.69 5.40
CA LYS A 37 1.84 -10.58 5.59
C LYS A 37 2.74 -10.61 4.37
N MET A 38 2.17 -10.66 3.17
CA MET A 38 2.97 -10.66 1.93
C MET A 38 3.76 -9.36 1.77
N LEU A 39 3.16 -8.20 2.09
CA LEU A 39 3.86 -6.91 2.06
C LEU A 39 4.97 -6.85 3.13
N SER A 40 4.69 -7.31 4.36
CA SER A 40 5.69 -7.38 5.43
C SER A 40 6.86 -8.30 5.06
N ASN A 41 6.59 -9.46 4.43
CA ASN A 41 7.65 -10.34 3.92
C ASN A 41 8.49 -9.67 2.83
N CYS A 42 7.87 -8.86 1.97
CA CYS A 42 8.61 -8.07 0.99
C CYS A 42 9.51 -7.04 1.67
N ARG A 43 9.05 -6.35 2.72
CA ARG A 43 9.88 -5.43 3.52
C ARG A 43 11.08 -6.16 4.09
N LEU A 44 10.87 -7.30 4.75
CA LEU A 44 11.95 -8.10 5.33
C LEU A 44 13.00 -8.50 4.26
N ALA A 45 12.54 -8.93 3.08
CA ALA A 45 13.44 -9.29 1.99
C ALA A 45 14.24 -8.08 1.47
N VAL A 46 13.61 -6.91 1.35
CA VAL A 46 14.26 -5.66 0.93
C VAL A 46 15.28 -5.20 1.97
N CYS A 47 14.88 -5.10 3.24
CA CYS A 47 15.74 -4.67 4.34
C CYS A 47 16.97 -5.57 4.46
N LYS A 48 16.78 -6.89 4.46
CA LYS A 48 17.88 -7.86 4.51
C LYS A 48 18.83 -7.74 3.32
N ALA A 49 18.31 -7.62 2.10
CA ALA A 49 19.13 -7.64 0.89
C ALA A 49 19.88 -6.32 0.64
N LEU A 50 19.31 -5.19 1.10
CA LEU A 50 19.83 -3.86 0.81
C LEU A 50 20.44 -3.15 2.03
N GLY A 51 20.39 -3.77 3.21
CA GLY A 51 21.00 -3.26 4.44
C GLY A 51 20.20 -2.15 5.12
N PHE A 52 18.88 -2.09 4.91
CA PHE A 52 18.02 -1.16 5.63
C PHE A 52 17.60 -1.73 6.99
N ALA A 53 17.48 -0.86 7.99
CA ALA A 53 16.68 -1.18 9.16
C ALA A 53 15.19 -1.22 8.78
N GLU A 54 14.35 -1.97 9.50
CA GLU A 54 12.92 -2.07 9.17
C GLU A 54 12.20 -0.74 9.35
N GLU A 55 12.65 0.09 10.29
CA GLU A 55 12.12 1.43 10.57
C GLU A 55 12.36 2.42 9.43
N GLN A 56 13.31 2.12 8.53
CA GLN A 56 13.58 2.92 7.32
C GLN A 56 12.73 2.49 6.13
N CYS A 57 11.89 1.46 6.27
CA CYS A 57 11.06 0.93 5.19
C CYS A 57 9.60 0.89 5.63
N GLU A 58 8.88 1.96 5.31
CA GLU A 58 7.47 2.11 5.66
C GLU A 58 6.60 1.02 5.03
N LEU A 59 5.52 0.67 5.73
CA LEU A 59 4.44 -0.16 5.22
C LEU A 59 3.19 0.70 5.10
N SER A 60 2.89 1.12 3.88
CA SER A 60 1.64 1.80 3.57
C SER A 60 0.58 0.77 3.21
N MET A 61 -0.28 0.42 4.17
CA MET A 61 -1.38 -0.53 3.98
C MET A 61 -2.51 -0.25 4.97
N GLY A 62 -3.74 -0.61 4.59
CA GLY A 62 -4.95 -0.26 5.34
C GLY A 62 -5.66 0.96 4.78
N MET A 63 -6.97 0.81 4.60
CA MET A 63 -7.94 1.77 4.12
C MET A 63 -9.13 1.82 5.10
N SER A 64 -10.13 2.62 4.78
CA SER A 64 -11.32 2.85 5.62
C SER A 64 -12.00 1.59 6.20
N GLY A 65 -11.91 0.44 5.52
CA GLY A 65 -12.55 -0.82 5.97
C GLY A 65 -11.64 -1.80 6.70
N ASP A 66 -10.33 -1.63 6.67
CA ASP A 66 -9.35 -2.64 7.11
C ASP A 66 -8.12 -2.05 7.82
N PHE A 67 -8.13 -0.76 8.19
CA PHE A 67 -6.98 -0.08 8.79
C PHE A 67 -6.60 -0.61 10.18
N GLU A 68 -7.55 -1.07 10.98
CA GLU A 68 -7.28 -1.63 12.32
C GLU A 68 -6.43 -2.91 12.20
N LEU A 69 -6.87 -3.83 11.34
CA LEU A 69 -6.10 -5.04 11.04
C LEU A 69 -4.75 -4.70 10.41
N ALA A 70 -4.68 -3.68 9.54
CA ALA A 70 -3.41 -3.24 8.97
C ALA A 70 -2.42 -2.74 10.04
N ILE A 71 -2.90 -2.02 11.07
CA ILE A 71 -2.08 -1.58 12.21
C ILE A 71 -1.57 -2.78 13.00
N GLU A 72 -2.45 -3.75 13.32
CA GLU A 72 -2.04 -4.99 14.01
C GLU A 72 -0.97 -5.77 13.23
N MET A 73 -1.00 -5.67 11.90
CA MET A 73 -0.02 -6.30 11.00
C MET A 73 1.24 -5.45 10.73
N GLY A 74 1.39 -4.30 11.40
CA GLY A 74 2.59 -3.46 11.35
C GLY A 74 2.60 -2.35 10.30
N SER A 75 1.42 -1.89 9.85
CA SER A 75 1.32 -0.71 9.00
C SER A 75 1.90 0.53 9.70
N THR A 76 2.70 1.31 8.98
CA THR A 76 3.22 2.60 9.43
C THR A 76 2.44 3.77 8.84
N ASN A 77 1.60 3.52 7.82
CA ASN A 77 0.82 4.53 7.13
C ASN A 77 -0.52 3.93 6.65
N VAL A 78 -1.62 4.41 7.25
CA VAL A 78 -3.00 4.07 6.86
C VAL A 78 -3.64 5.20 6.05
N ARG A 79 -4.52 4.86 5.11
CA ARG A 79 -5.10 5.81 4.15
C ARG A 79 -6.62 5.85 4.30
N ILE A 80 -7.11 6.77 5.14
CA ILE A 80 -8.53 6.85 5.52
C ILE A 80 -9.25 7.93 4.72
N GLY A 81 -10.29 7.52 3.99
CA GLY A 81 -11.09 8.41 3.14
C GLY A 81 -12.52 8.50 3.63
N SER A 82 -13.35 7.51 3.24
CA SER A 82 -14.80 7.56 3.45
C SER A 82 -15.22 7.56 4.92
N THR A 83 -14.40 7.01 5.81
CA THR A 83 -14.62 7.09 7.26
C THR A 83 -14.54 8.53 7.78
N ILE A 84 -13.69 9.37 7.17
CA ILE A 84 -13.49 10.78 7.57
C ILE A 84 -14.44 11.70 6.78
N PHE A 85 -14.51 11.51 5.46
CA PHE A 85 -15.18 12.44 4.54
C PHE A 85 -16.56 11.99 4.04
N GLY A 86 -17.00 10.78 4.40
CA GLY A 86 -18.23 10.19 3.88
C GLY A 86 -18.08 9.53 2.50
N PRO A 87 -19.17 9.00 1.93
CA PRO A 87 -19.14 8.31 0.64
C PRO A 87 -18.74 9.24 -0.51
N ARG A 88 -18.05 8.69 -1.52
CA ARG A 88 -17.72 9.43 -2.75
C ARG A 88 -18.98 9.62 -3.59
N GLU A 89 -19.27 10.87 -3.95
CA GLU A 89 -20.29 11.20 -4.94
C GLU A 89 -19.71 11.02 -6.34
N TYR A 90 -20.22 10.05 -7.09
CA TYR A 90 -19.88 9.87 -8.50
C TYR A 90 -20.98 10.46 -9.38
N PRO A 91 -20.65 11.34 -10.35
CA PRO A 91 -21.65 11.83 -11.30
C PRO A 91 -22.25 10.64 -12.04
N LYS A 92 -23.59 10.61 -12.17
CA LYS A 92 -24.28 9.58 -12.94
C LYS A 92 -23.73 9.58 -14.36
N LYS A 93 -23.23 8.44 -14.83
CA LYS A 93 -22.80 8.26 -16.21
C LYS A 93 -24.03 8.58 -17.09
N GLN A 94 -23.95 9.61 -17.92
CA GLN A 94 -25.00 9.91 -18.89
C GLN A 94 -25.16 8.66 -19.76
N GLU A 95 -26.33 8.04 -19.70
CA GLU A 95 -26.71 7.00 -20.64
C GLU A 95 -26.69 7.66 -22.02
N ALA A 96 -25.74 7.24 -22.86
CA ALA A 96 -25.72 7.65 -24.25
C ALA A 96 -27.03 7.14 -24.85
N ASN A 97 -27.93 8.08 -25.17
CA ASN A 97 -29.20 7.81 -25.85
C ASN A 97 -28.94 6.84 -27.02
N SER A 98 -29.35 5.59 -26.84
CA SER A 98 -29.50 4.64 -27.93
C SER A 98 -30.80 5.05 -28.61
N GLN A 99 -30.68 5.70 -29.78
CA GLN A 99 -31.80 5.83 -30.72
C GLN A 99 -32.19 4.45 -31.25
#